data_AF-Q107W6-F1
#
_entry.id   AF-Q107W6-F1
#
_cell.length_a   1.000
_cell.length_b   1.000
_cell.length_c   1.000
_cell.angle_alpha   90.00
_cell.angle_beta   90.00
_cell.angle_gamma   90.00
#
_symmetry.space_group_name_H-M   'P 1'
#
loop_
_entity.id
_entity.type
_entity.pdbx_description
1 polymer ?
#
loop_
_entity_poly.entity_id
_entity_poly.type
_entity_poly.pdbx_seq_one_letter_code
_entity_poly.pdbx_strand_id
1 'polypeptide(L)' 'VDKKLPLRSLIDNSVVESFGAGGKTCITSRVYPTLAIHDNAHLFAFNNGTETIKIETLNAWSMGTSNIT' A
#
# COMPACT_ATOMS: atom_id res chain seq x y z
N VAL A 1 -23.34 8.53 7.88
CA VAL A 1 -22.57 8.06 6.71
C VAL A 1 -21.14 7.93 7.16
N ASP A 2 -20.60 6.70 7.19
CA ASP A 2 -19.23 6.47 7.65
C ASP A 2 -18.25 7.05 6.61
N LYS A 3 -17.52 8.12 6.97
CA LYS A 3 -16.71 8.93 6.04
C LYS A 3 -15.24 8.47 5.95
N LYS A 4 -14.96 7.21 6.30
CA LYS A 4 -13.59 6.68 6.27
C LYS A 4 -13.15 6.44 4.83
N LEU A 5 -11.87 6.64 4.57
CA LEU A 5 -11.25 6.41 3.25
C LEU A 5 -10.36 5.18 3.34
N PRO A 6 -10.90 3.96 3.18
CA PRO A 6 -10.08 2.76 3.24
C PRO A 6 -9.20 2.65 2.00
N LEU A 7 -7.96 2.27 2.23
CA LEU A 7 -6.96 1.99 1.21
C LEU A 7 -6.27 0.67 1.56
N ARG A 8 -6.14 -0.21 0.57
CA ARG A 8 -5.32 -1.42 0.63
C ARG A 8 -4.32 -1.38 -0.51
N SER A 9 -3.06 -1.69 -0.24
CA SER A 9 -2.04 -1.86 -1.28
C SER A 9 -1.39 -3.23 -1.14
N LEU A 10 -1.36 -4.01 -2.23
CA LEU A 10 -0.49 -5.18 -2.37
C LEU A 10 0.82 -4.69 -2.98
N ILE A 11 1.93 -5.00 -2.33
CA ILE A 11 3.27 -4.60 -2.76
C ILE A 11 4.07 -5.89 -2.97
N ASP A 12 4.45 -6.15 -4.21
CA ASP A 12 5.27 -7.31 -4.59
C ASP A 12 6.41 -6.85 -5.50
N ASN A 13 7.53 -6.51 -4.87
CA ASN A 13 8.77 -6.08 -5.52
C ASN A 13 8.56 -4.98 -6.58
N SER A 14 8.36 -5.38 -7.84
CA SER A 14 8.17 -4.48 -8.98
C SER A 14 6.72 -4.11 -9.29
N VAL A 15 5.76 -4.56 -8.49
CA VAL A 15 4.32 -4.33 -8.68
C VAL A 15 3.71 -3.73 -7.41
N VAL A 16 2.84 -2.74 -7.60
CA VAL A 16 1.95 -2.23 -6.54
C VAL A 16 0.51 -2.21 -7.06
N GLU A 17 -0.40 -2.86 -6.36
CA GLU A 17 -1.84 -2.84 -6.65
C GLU A 17 -2.58 -2.16 -5.51
N SER A 18 -3.23 -1.04 -5.79
CA SER A 18 -3.93 -0.23 -4.79
C SER A 18 -5.44 -0.27 -5.00
N PHE A 19 -6.18 -0.48 -3.91
CA PHE A 19 -7.63 -0.64 -3.87
C PHE A 19 -8.22 0.40 -2.93
N GLY A 20 -8.87 1.42 -3.49
CA GLY A 20 -9.55 2.48 -2.75
C GLY A 20 -11.02 2.16 -2.51
N ALA A 21 -11.56 2.64 -1.39
CA ALA A 21 -12.98 2.53 -1.04
C ALA A 21 -13.52 1.08 -1.10
N GLY A 22 -12.69 0.11 -0.70
CA GLY A 22 -13.05 -1.31 -0.74
C GLY A 22 -13.02 -1.94 -2.14
N GLY A 23 -12.25 -1.38 -3.08
CA GLY A 23 -12.09 -1.90 -4.45
C GLY A 23 -13.00 -1.25 -5.49
N LYS A 24 -13.71 -0.16 -5.15
CA LYS A 24 -14.44 0.66 -6.14
C LYS A 24 -13.51 1.37 -7.12
N THR A 25 -12.26 1.58 -6.71
CA THR A 25 -11.20 2.13 -7.55
C THR A 25 -9.95 1.26 -7.37
N CYS A 26 -9.41 0.78 -8.49
CA CYS A 26 -8.24 -0.08 -8.53
C CYS A 26 -7.18 0.55 -9.43
N ILE A 27 -5.92 0.57 -8.98
CA ILE A 27 -4.79 1.10 -9.73
C ILE A 27 -3.62 0.13 -9.59
N THR A 28 -3.09 -0.33 -10.72
CA THR A 28 -1.88 -1.17 -10.78
C THR A 28 -0.72 -0.38 -11.36
N SER A 29 0.42 -0.43 -10.68
CA SER A 29 1.65 0.25 -11.09
C SER A 29 2.82 -0.72 -11.16
N ARG A 30 3.74 -0.48 -12.10
CA ARG A 30 5.01 -1.18 -12.22
C ARG A 30 6.16 -0.23 -11.93
N VAL A 31 7.10 -0.63 -11.09
CA VAL A 31 8.25 0.18 -10.66
C VAL A 31 9.52 -0.68 -10.59
N TYR A 32 10.68 -0.04 -10.78
CA TYR A 32 11.99 -0.72 -10.79
C TYR A 32 13.00 0.11 -9.98
N PRO A 33 12.91 0.10 -8.64
CA PRO A 33 13.79 0.88 -7.77
C PRO A 33 15.23 0.33 -7.80
N THR A 34 16.21 1.20 -7.63
CA THR A 34 17.63 0.81 -7.52
C THR A 34 18.11 0.70 -6.07
N LEU A 35 17.40 1.31 -5.13
CA LEU A 35 17.79 1.36 -3.70
C LEU A 35 16.82 0.56 -2.81
N ALA A 36 15.52 0.74 -3.00
CA ALA A 36 14.48 0.09 -2.20
C ALA A 36 14.21 -1.34 -2.70
N ILE A 37 15.15 -2.24 -2.45
CA ILE A 37 15.12 -3.65 -2.87
C ILE A 37 15.22 -4.55 -1.63
N HIS A 38 14.34 -5.54 -1.52
CA HIS A 38 14.26 -6.47 -0.37
C HIS A 38 14.25 -5.74 0.98
N ASP A 39 15.21 -6.01 1.86
CA ASP A 39 15.31 -5.43 3.21
C ASP A 39 15.55 -3.92 3.21
N ASN A 40 16.00 -3.34 2.09
CA ASN A 40 16.13 -1.90 1.93
C ASN A 40 14.81 -1.20 1.55
N ALA A 41 13.74 -1.96 1.32
CA ALA A 41 12.41 -1.40 1.10
C ALA A 41 11.76 -1.00 2.43
N HIS A 42 11.14 0.17 2.46
CA HIS A 42 10.51 0.72 3.65
C HIS A 42 9.06 1.15 3.34
N LEU A 43 8.17 0.98 4.32
CA LEU A 43 6.77 1.37 4.23
C LEU A 43 6.50 2.56 5.17
N PHE A 44 5.80 3.56 4.67
CA PHE A 44 5.46 4.77 5.43
C PHE A 44 3.98 5.08 5.32
N ALA A 45 3.40 5.59 6.40
CA ALA A 45 2.17 6.36 6.36
C ALA A 45 2.54 7.84 6.54
N PHE A 46 2.02 8.72 5.68
CA PHE A 46 2.39 10.13 5.69
C PHE A 46 1.19 11.04 5.44
N ASN A 47 1.31 12.29 5.88
CA ASN A 47 0.37 13.37 5.59
C ASN A 47 1.18 14.63 5.25
N ASN A 48 1.13 15.08 4.01
CA ASN A 48 1.75 16.32 3.55
C ASN A 48 0.73 17.47 3.41
N GLY A 49 -0.49 17.31 3.93
CA GLY A 49 -1.51 18.36 3.98
C GLY A 49 -1.32 19.28 5.19
N THR A 50 -2.03 20.42 5.19
CA THR A 50 -2.06 21.36 6.33
C THR A 50 -3.00 20.90 7.44
N GLU A 51 -4.05 20.16 7.08
CA GLU A 51 -5.04 19.65 8.02
C GLU A 51 -4.57 18.34 8.65
N THR A 52 -4.91 18.18 9.92
CA THR A 52 -4.63 16.93 10.64
C THR A 52 -5.55 15.83 10.15
N ILE A 53 -4.98 14.66 9.85
CA ILE A 53 -5.73 13.43 9.59
C ILE A 53 -5.51 12.42 10.72
N LYS A 54 -6.49 11.54 10.92
CA LYS A 54 -6.39 10.43 11.85
C LYS A 54 -6.42 9.11 11.09
N ILE A 55 -5.40 8.29 11.29
CA ILE A 55 -5.42 6.88 10.88
C ILE A 55 -6.12 6.10 11.99
N GLU A 56 -7.31 5.58 11.71
CA GLU A 56 -8.05 4.79 12.70
C GLU A 56 -7.52 3.37 12.83
N THR A 57 -7.08 2.77 11.73
CA THR A 57 -6.50 1.43 11.70
C THR A 57 -5.49 1.35 10.57
N LEU A 58 -4.31 0.80 10.87
CA LEU A 58 -3.29 0.46 9.90
C LEU A 58 -2.79 -0.93 10.24
N ASN A 59 -2.98 -1.85 9.30
CA ASN A 59 -2.48 -3.21 9.40
C ASN A 59 -1.48 -3.44 8.27
N ALA A 60 -0.33 -4.01 8.60
CA ALA A 60 0.69 -4.41 7.65
C ALA A 60 1.04 -5.87 7.90
N TRP A 61 1.09 -6.66 6.83
CA TRP A 61 1.42 -8.08 6.88
C TRP A 61 2.56 -8.37 5.93
N SER A 62 3.58 -9.07 6.43
CA SER A 62 4.58 -9.71 5.56
C SER A 62 3.91 -10.84 4.78
N MET A 63 4.03 -10.79 3.46
CA MET A 63 3.45 -11.80 2.57
C MET A 63 4.45 -12.92 2.36
N GLY A 64 4.03 -14.17 2.55
CA GLY A 64 4.83 -15.33 2.17
C GLY A 64 4.91 -15.48 0.65
N THR A 65 5.97 -16.14 0.18
CA THR A 65 6.10 -16.49 -1.24
C THR A 65 5.10 -17.58 -1.61
N SER A 66 4.38 -17.42 -2.73
CA SER A 66 3.52 -18.48 -3.27
C SER A 66 4.34 -19.47 -4.10
N ASN A 67 3.97 -20.75 -4.03
CA ASN A 67 4.44 -21.72 -5.02
C ASN A 67 3.53 -21.60 -6.25
N ILE A 68 4.05 -20.95 -7.29
CA ILE A 68 3.34 -20.80 -8.56
C ILE A 68 3.94 -21.85 -9.50
N THR A 69 3.25 -23.00 -9.62
CA THR A 69 3.59 -24.10 -10.53
C THR A 69 2.37 -24.41 -11.38
#